data_AF-A0A2W6A8T3-F1
#
_entry.id   AF-A0A2W6A8T3-F1
#
_cell.length_a   1.000
_cell.length_b   1.000
_cell.length_c   1.000
_cell.angle_alpha   90.00
_cell.angle_beta   90.00
_cell.angle_gamma   90.00
#
_symmetry.space_group_name_H-M   'P 1'
#
loop_
_entity.id
_entity.type
_entity.pdbx_description
1 polymer ?
#
loop_
_entity_poly.entity_id
_entity_poly.type
_entity_poly.pdbx_seq_one_letter_code
_entity_poly.pdbx_strand_id
1 'polypeptide(L)'
;MTRAAIRWKAFAVSNHLKQRMRRWSICVAFLFVAIPLSALKLQAVEPAAAPSEGLKVLILGDSLALCGFGKRLDERFRNNPRVKATFTYLACGTNPLSWLKDRPYTNIKTHCGFVSMVSTVPDTWEETEDVYGMRRGHVPGAHPVPKLEDLLAALRPDILIMQTGTNLFDLFPDRRTVIPNRHGPTLRSYLVPFIDKAVKTPSPLRKIYWVASPISGRVSKEIQDFVLAQTRADIGGIADIIDSRELVPYPYHHMEPDKEHFIGADMDLWADKVFDLVERDLAQQPFASLKLLSEKAPAIAVTLPEPTPVERTAPPAEKPKEQLLQVKAKLVMKTEPIPVNEFLPYQEFLVGYVYEITRVIAGQYSENQILVMHPAYIGLKKQKLRYRIGKTYKLQLHELEGTIWKTVKSKDDSGLINLQPYIRIQDEVRHPEHAH
;
A
#
# COMPACT_ATOMS: atom_id res chain seq x y z
N MET A 1 16.63 -38.30 -20.01
CA MET A 1 15.26 -38.51 -20.50
C MET A 1 14.36 -37.45 -19.86
N THR A 2 13.69 -36.66 -20.72
CA THR A 2 12.59 -35.67 -20.50
C THR A 2 12.77 -34.66 -19.35
N ARG A 3 13.26 -33.41 -19.52
CA ARG A 3 12.72 -32.25 -20.28
C ARG A 3 11.23 -31.98 -20.02
N ALA A 4 10.90 -31.27 -18.94
CA ALA A 4 9.75 -30.34 -18.86
C ALA A 4 9.89 -29.39 -17.64
N ALA A 5 9.44 -28.14 -17.82
CA ALA A 5 9.22 -27.11 -16.79
C ALA A 5 10.41 -26.22 -16.31
N ILE A 6 11.13 -25.60 -17.24
CA ILE A 6 11.65 -24.23 -17.04
C ILE A 6 11.39 -23.45 -18.33
N ARG A 7 10.29 -22.68 -18.38
CA ARG A 7 10.05 -21.66 -19.42
C ARG A 7 9.25 -20.51 -18.82
N TRP A 8 9.99 -19.54 -18.30
CA TRP A 8 9.53 -18.16 -18.18
C TRP A 8 9.44 -17.58 -19.61
N LYS A 9 8.23 -17.29 -20.08
CA LYS A 9 8.04 -16.40 -21.22
C LYS A 9 7.71 -15.02 -20.66
N ALA A 10 8.72 -14.14 -20.76
CA ALA A 10 8.52 -12.71 -20.69
C ALA A 10 7.51 -12.29 -21.75
N PHE A 11 6.46 -11.58 -21.34
CA PHE A 11 5.63 -10.80 -22.24
C PHE A 11 6.01 -9.33 -22.06
N ALA A 12 6.90 -8.88 -22.93
CA ALA A 12 7.17 -7.48 -23.21
C ALA A 12 7.07 -7.30 -24.73
N VAL A 13 5.86 -7.46 -25.31
CA VAL A 13 5.51 -6.93 -26.63
C VAL A 13 3.99 -6.75 -26.71
N SER A 14 3.51 -5.55 -26.37
CA SER A 14 2.32 -4.97 -27.01
C SER A 14 2.33 -3.47 -26.81
N ASN A 15 3.31 -2.79 -27.42
CA ASN A 15 3.23 -1.37 -27.77
C ASN A 15 4.33 -1.03 -28.79
N HIS A 16 4.28 -1.68 -29.95
CA HIS A 16 5.04 -1.24 -31.13
C HIS A 16 4.37 -1.77 -32.40
N LEU A 17 3.16 -1.29 -32.70
CA LEU A 17 2.62 -1.32 -34.06
C LEU A 17 1.47 -0.30 -34.26
N LYS A 18 1.68 0.98 -33.92
CA LYS A 18 0.84 2.09 -34.39
C LYS A 18 1.67 3.30 -34.84
N GLN A 19 2.73 3.03 -35.60
CA GLN A 19 3.46 4.05 -36.37
C GLN A 19 3.84 3.48 -37.73
N ARG A 20 2.88 3.46 -38.65
CA ARG A 20 3.06 3.52 -40.12
C ARG A 20 1.72 3.24 -40.79
N MET A 21 1.01 4.30 -41.15
CA MET A 21 0.28 4.45 -42.41
C MET A 21 -0.43 5.81 -42.38
N ARG A 22 0.34 6.87 -42.62
CA ARG A 22 -0.18 8.15 -43.11
C ARG A 22 0.49 8.39 -44.45
N ARG A 23 -0.25 8.08 -45.51
CA ARG A 23 -0.17 8.61 -46.87
C ARG A 23 -1.11 7.75 -47.68
N TRP A 24 -2.18 8.35 -48.16
CA TRP A 24 -2.68 8.24 -49.54
C TRP A 24 -3.66 9.40 -49.73
N SER A 25 -3.28 10.30 -50.63
CA SER A 25 -4.11 11.34 -51.18
C SER A 25 -5.06 10.71 -52.18
N ILE A 26 -6.36 10.96 -52.06
CA ILE A 26 -7.30 10.86 -53.18
C ILE A 26 -8.24 12.07 -53.08
N CYS A 27 -8.14 12.95 -54.08
CA CYS A 27 -9.13 13.95 -54.44
C CYS A 27 -10.48 13.28 -54.72
N VAL A 28 -11.61 13.99 -54.48
CA VAL A 28 -12.72 14.12 -55.44
C VAL A 28 -13.86 14.98 -54.86
N ALA A 29 -14.20 15.98 -55.67
CA ALA A 29 -15.48 16.64 -55.93
C ALA A 29 -16.28 17.36 -54.82
N PHE A 30 -16.37 18.66 -55.04
CA PHE A 30 -17.48 19.54 -54.68
C PHE A 30 -18.84 18.98 -55.11
N LEU A 31 -19.81 18.98 -54.20
CA LEU A 31 -21.23 19.15 -54.53
C LEU A 31 -21.79 20.28 -53.67
N PHE A 32 -22.05 21.42 -54.30
CA PHE A 32 -22.89 22.48 -53.76
C PHE A 32 -24.34 22.02 -53.84
N VAL A 33 -24.99 21.82 -52.70
CA VAL A 33 -26.45 21.74 -52.60
C VAL A 33 -26.92 22.99 -51.86
N ALA A 34 -27.63 23.86 -52.58
CA ALA A 34 -28.27 25.02 -52.01
C ALA A 34 -29.47 24.57 -51.16
N ILE A 35 -29.41 24.85 -49.86
CA ILE A 35 -30.53 24.65 -48.93
C ILE A 35 -31.24 26.00 -48.77
N PRO A 36 -32.58 26.06 -48.90
CA PRO A 36 -33.34 27.30 -48.79
C PRO A 36 -33.31 27.83 -47.34
N LEU A 37 -33.06 29.14 -47.25
CA LEU A 37 -32.99 29.94 -46.03
C LEU A 37 -34.38 30.01 -45.39
N SER A 38 -34.67 29.12 -44.44
CA SER A 38 -35.83 29.24 -43.55
C SER A 38 -35.39 29.86 -42.24
N ALA A 39 -36.08 30.93 -41.85
CA ALA A 39 -35.79 31.79 -40.70
C ALA A 39 -35.64 30.99 -39.39
N LEU A 40 -34.40 30.88 -38.89
CA LEU A 40 -34.13 30.45 -37.52
C LEU A 40 -34.31 31.67 -36.61
N LYS A 41 -35.31 31.60 -35.72
CA LYS A 41 -35.40 32.49 -34.55
C LYS A 41 -34.06 32.45 -33.80
N LEU A 42 -33.41 33.60 -33.66
CA LEU A 42 -32.32 33.77 -32.71
C LEU A 42 -32.87 33.51 -31.30
N GLN A 43 -32.65 32.31 -30.80
CA GLN A 43 -32.73 32.03 -29.39
C GLN A 43 -31.43 32.58 -28.80
N ALA A 44 -31.56 33.53 -27.87
CA ALA A 44 -30.43 34.09 -27.15
C ALA A 44 -29.64 32.93 -26.54
N VAL A 45 -28.43 32.72 -27.05
CA VAL A 45 -27.47 31.77 -26.49
C VAL A 45 -27.06 32.36 -25.15
N GLU A 46 -27.58 31.77 -24.09
CA GLU A 46 -27.07 31.93 -22.73
C GLU A 46 -25.55 31.80 -22.78
N PRO A 47 -24.77 32.73 -22.20
CA PRO A 47 -23.33 32.66 -22.26
C PRO A 47 -22.87 31.31 -21.71
N ALA A 48 -22.16 30.56 -22.56
CA ALA A 48 -21.55 29.30 -22.20
C ALA A 48 -20.82 29.47 -20.86
N ALA A 49 -21.18 28.64 -19.88
CA ALA A 49 -20.47 28.56 -18.62
C ALA A 49 -18.96 28.49 -18.89
N ALA A 50 -18.18 29.25 -18.11
CA ALA A 50 -16.73 29.20 -18.18
C ALA A 50 -16.24 27.74 -18.24
N PRO A 51 -15.23 27.41 -19.06
CA PRO A 51 -14.76 26.04 -19.20
C PRO A 51 -14.44 25.51 -17.80
N SER A 52 -15.11 24.43 -17.39
CA SER A 52 -14.85 23.84 -16.08
C SER A 52 -13.36 23.51 -16.01
N GLU A 53 -12.62 24.09 -15.07
CA GLU A 53 -11.27 23.62 -14.78
C GLU A 53 -11.40 22.15 -14.39
N GLY A 54 -11.09 21.24 -15.31
CA GLY A 54 -11.35 19.82 -15.12
C GLY A 54 -10.68 19.27 -13.85
N LEU A 55 -11.18 18.12 -13.39
CA LEU A 55 -10.82 17.54 -12.10
C LEU A 55 -9.35 17.12 -12.06
N LYS A 56 -8.71 17.30 -10.91
CA LYS A 56 -7.41 16.72 -10.59
C LYS A 56 -7.55 15.51 -9.69
N VAL A 57 -7.02 14.37 -10.12
CA VAL A 57 -7.11 13.10 -9.40
C VAL A 57 -5.73 12.69 -8.88
N LEU A 58 -5.63 12.37 -7.60
CA LEU A 58 -4.46 11.74 -6.99
C LEU A 58 -4.78 10.28 -6.66
N ILE A 59 -3.97 9.34 -7.15
CA ILE A 59 -4.10 7.90 -6.92
C ILE A 59 -2.87 7.44 -6.13
N LEU A 60 -3.09 6.82 -4.98
CA LEU A 60 -2.08 6.18 -4.15
C LEU A 60 -2.36 4.68 -4.09
N GLY A 61 -1.34 3.84 -4.27
CA GLY A 61 -1.53 2.39 -4.34
C GLY A 61 -0.38 1.57 -3.77
N ASP A 62 -0.67 0.31 -3.42
CA ASP A 62 0.31 -0.66 -2.90
C ASP A 62 0.81 -1.64 -3.97
N SER A 63 1.18 -2.86 -3.59
CA SER A 63 1.66 -3.89 -4.51
C SER A 63 0.59 -4.36 -5.49
N LEU A 64 -0.69 -4.37 -5.11
CA LEU A 64 -1.76 -4.71 -6.06
C LEU A 64 -1.89 -3.65 -7.16
N ALA A 65 -1.69 -2.37 -6.82
CA ALA A 65 -1.65 -1.33 -7.84
C ALA A 65 -0.52 -1.56 -8.85
N LEU A 66 0.65 -2.02 -8.39
CA LEU A 66 1.79 -2.35 -9.24
C LEU A 66 1.57 -3.58 -10.11
N CYS A 67 0.65 -4.47 -9.74
CA CYS A 67 0.26 -5.64 -10.53
C CYS A 67 -0.65 -5.31 -11.74
N GLY A 68 -0.87 -4.02 -12.04
CA GLY A 68 -1.60 -3.55 -13.22
C GLY A 68 -2.81 -2.68 -12.89
N PHE A 69 -3.39 -2.84 -11.70
CA PHE A 69 -4.58 -2.07 -11.28
C PHE A 69 -4.34 -0.56 -11.36
N GLY A 70 -3.23 -0.09 -10.80
CA GLY A 70 -2.94 1.34 -10.71
C GLY A 70 -2.72 1.97 -12.08
N LYS A 71 -2.01 1.28 -12.97
CA LYS A 71 -1.79 1.72 -14.35
C LYS A 71 -3.10 1.78 -15.13
N ARG A 72 -3.91 0.73 -15.04
CA ARG A 72 -5.21 0.70 -15.71
C ARG A 72 -6.15 1.79 -15.19
N LEU A 73 -6.22 1.99 -13.88
CA LEU A 73 -7.05 3.02 -13.27
C LEU A 73 -6.61 4.44 -13.69
N ASP A 74 -5.30 4.69 -13.67
CA ASP A 74 -4.70 5.95 -14.13
C ASP A 74 -5.08 6.23 -15.61
N GLU A 75 -4.92 5.24 -16.50
CA GLU A 75 -5.31 5.36 -17.90
C GLU A 75 -6.79 5.73 -18.06
N ARG A 76 -7.68 5.13 -17.27
CA ARG A 76 -9.12 5.45 -17.31
C ARG A 76 -9.40 6.90 -16.92
N PHE A 77 -8.74 7.42 -15.87
CA PHE A 77 -8.90 8.82 -15.47
C PHE A 77 -8.27 9.79 -16.47
N ARG A 78 -7.08 9.51 -17.03
CA ARG A 78 -6.47 10.35 -18.06
C ARG A 78 -7.31 10.45 -19.33
N ASN A 79 -8.03 9.39 -19.70
CA ASN A 79 -8.91 9.37 -20.86
C ASN A 79 -10.30 9.98 -20.59
N ASN A 80 -10.61 10.37 -19.35
CA ASN A 80 -11.90 10.95 -19.00
C ASN A 80 -11.92 12.46 -19.33
N PRO A 81 -12.84 12.95 -20.18
CA PRO A 81 -12.90 14.36 -20.58
C PRO A 81 -13.18 15.34 -19.42
N ARG A 82 -13.67 14.84 -18.27
CA ARG A 82 -13.89 15.66 -17.06
C ARG A 82 -12.61 15.83 -16.23
N VAL A 83 -11.57 15.06 -16.50
CA VAL A 83 -10.32 15.04 -15.73
C VAL A 83 -9.26 15.83 -16.48
N LYS A 84 -8.71 16.83 -15.81
CA LYS A 84 -7.64 17.68 -16.35
C LYS A 84 -6.26 17.10 -16.09
N ALA A 85 -6.08 16.43 -14.95
CA ALA A 85 -4.79 15.87 -14.57
C ALA A 85 -4.98 14.67 -13.64
N THR A 86 -4.15 13.64 -13.87
CA THR A 86 -4.03 12.47 -12.99
C THR A 86 -2.60 12.37 -12.48
N PHE A 87 -2.45 12.10 -11.19
CA PHE A 87 -1.19 11.90 -10.51
C PHE A 87 -1.25 10.58 -9.77
N THR A 88 -0.38 9.64 -10.11
CA THR A 88 -0.43 8.29 -9.56
C THR A 88 0.92 7.93 -8.96
N TYR A 89 0.90 7.42 -7.73
CA TYR A 89 2.07 6.93 -7.02
C TYR A 89 1.76 5.55 -6.45
N LEU A 90 2.52 4.55 -6.87
CA LEU A 90 2.33 3.16 -6.51
C LEU A 90 3.59 2.68 -5.81
N ALA A 91 3.48 2.27 -4.56
CA ALA A 91 4.61 1.88 -3.73
C ALA A 91 4.32 0.56 -3.03
N CYS A 92 5.06 -0.48 -3.43
CA CYS A 92 4.91 -1.83 -2.88
C CYS A 92 5.12 -1.85 -1.36
N GLY A 93 4.38 -2.71 -0.65
CA GLY A 93 4.51 -2.91 0.80
C GLY A 93 4.10 -1.72 1.66
N THR A 94 3.41 -0.73 1.10
CA THR A 94 2.93 0.43 1.86
C THR A 94 1.60 0.16 2.54
N ASN A 95 1.41 0.77 3.70
CA ASN A 95 0.13 0.90 4.39
C ASN A 95 -0.23 2.39 4.46
N PRO A 96 -1.42 2.78 4.97
CA PRO A 96 -1.83 4.18 4.99
C PRO A 96 -0.80 5.11 5.68
N LEU A 97 -0.20 4.67 6.78
CA LEU A 97 0.76 5.49 7.53
C LEU A 97 2.07 5.70 6.78
N SER A 98 2.45 4.82 5.86
CA SER A 98 3.66 4.97 5.03
C SER A 98 3.67 6.27 4.22
N TRP A 99 2.48 6.80 3.91
CA TRP A 99 2.29 8.03 3.15
C TRP A 99 2.31 9.29 4.02
N LEU A 100 2.48 9.19 5.33
CA LEU A 100 2.42 10.36 6.24
C LEU A 100 3.82 10.83 6.64
N LYS A 101 3.91 12.12 7.04
CA LYS A 101 5.14 12.68 7.61
C LYS A 101 5.39 12.29 9.06
N ASP A 102 4.39 11.73 9.73
CA ASP A 102 4.51 11.33 11.13
C ASP A 102 5.59 10.25 11.29
N ARG A 103 6.36 10.33 12.39
CA ARG A 103 7.35 9.30 12.70
C ARG A 103 6.63 7.99 13.07
N PRO A 104 7.20 6.82 12.74
CA PRO A 104 8.49 6.61 12.07
C PRO A 104 8.45 6.66 10.52
N TYR A 105 7.31 7.01 9.92
CA TYR A 105 7.07 6.87 8.48
C TYR A 105 7.67 7.99 7.61
N THR A 106 8.14 9.08 8.23
CA THR A 106 8.70 10.26 7.56
C THR A 106 9.70 9.91 6.44
N ASN A 107 10.55 8.90 6.65
CA ASN A 107 11.62 8.51 5.72
C ASN A 107 11.49 7.08 5.20
N ILE A 108 10.29 6.49 5.25
CA ILE A 108 10.08 5.11 4.77
C ILE A 108 10.35 5.02 3.27
N LYS A 109 10.97 3.90 2.88
CA LYS A 109 11.27 3.56 1.49
C LYS A 109 10.63 2.22 1.14
N THR A 110 10.16 2.09 -0.10
CA THR A 110 9.82 0.80 -0.70
C THR A 110 11.07 0.19 -1.34
N HIS A 111 11.20 -1.12 -1.23
CA HIS A 111 12.30 -1.91 -1.82
C HIS A 111 11.78 -2.99 -2.79
N CYS A 112 10.47 -3.11 -2.96
CA CYS A 112 9.85 -4.16 -3.78
C CYS A 112 9.14 -3.65 -5.03
N GLY A 113 9.20 -2.34 -5.28
CA GLY A 113 8.70 -1.73 -6.51
C GLY A 113 8.13 -0.34 -6.28
N PHE A 114 8.32 0.52 -7.28
CA PHE A 114 7.79 1.88 -7.31
C PHE A 114 7.39 2.27 -8.74
N VAL A 115 6.23 2.90 -8.88
CA VAL A 115 5.78 3.55 -10.13
C VAL A 115 5.22 4.93 -9.79
N SER A 116 5.56 5.93 -10.59
CA SER A 116 4.87 7.21 -10.60
C SER A 116 4.48 7.63 -12.00
N MET A 117 3.22 8.04 -12.19
CA MET A 117 2.69 8.60 -13.44
C MET A 117 2.14 9.99 -13.13
N VAL A 118 2.85 11.03 -13.56
CA VAL A 118 2.58 12.42 -13.12
C VAL A 118 2.23 13.26 -14.33
N SER A 119 1.06 13.90 -14.32
CA SER A 119 0.67 14.84 -15.38
C SER A 119 1.60 16.06 -15.40
N THR A 120 2.04 16.46 -16.59
CA THR A 120 2.85 17.66 -16.85
C THR A 120 2.12 18.60 -17.82
N VAL A 121 2.53 19.87 -17.86
CA VAL A 121 1.83 20.91 -18.65
C VAL A 121 2.47 21.04 -20.04
N PRO A 122 1.69 21.09 -21.14
CA PRO A 122 0.28 20.70 -21.31
C PRO A 122 0.13 19.31 -21.97
N ASP A 123 -0.76 18.47 -21.43
CA ASP A 123 -1.16 17.15 -21.97
C ASP A 123 -0.04 16.09 -22.10
N THR A 124 1.09 16.31 -21.44
CA THR A 124 2.12 15.29 -21.29
C THR A 124 2.08 14.67 -19.90
N TRP A 125 2.73 13.53 -19.74
CA TRP A 125 2.92 12.92 -18.45
C TRP A 125 4.26 12.19 -18.42
N GLU A 126 4.82 12.10 -17.22
CA GLU A 126 6.08 11.41 -16.98
C GLU A 126 5.80 10.11 -16.22
N GLU A 127 6.40 9.02 -16.71
CA GLU A 127 6.43 7.73 -16.04
C GLU A 127 7.81 7.51 -15.46
N THR A 128 7.87 7.18 -14.17
CA THR A 128 9.06 6.57 -13.57
C THR A 128 8.63 5.22 -13.04
N GLU A 129 9.36 4.18 -13.44
CA GLU A 129 9.09 2.79 -13.05
C GLU A 129 10.38 2.15 -12.59
N ASP A 130 10.33 1.51 -11.43
CA ASP A 130 11.35 0.61 -10.93
C ASP A 130 10.68 -0.58 -10.21
N VAL A 131 10.41 -1.64 -10.96
CA VAL A 131 9.69 -2.84 -10.50
C VAL A 131 10.46 -4.11 -10.86
N TYR A 132 10.18 -5.22 -10.17
CA TYR A 132 10.80 -6.49 -10.49
C TYR A 132 10.56 -6.89 -11.95
N GLY A 133 11.60 -7.41 -12.61
CA GLY A 133 11.45 -8.00 -13.93
C GLY A 133 11.39 -7.03 -15.11
N MET A 134 11.56 -5.71 -14.90
CA MET A 134 11.71 -4.72 -15.99
C MET A 134 12.80 -5.13 -16.99
N ARG A 135 13.90 -5.69 -16.48
CA ARG A 135 14.94 -6.35 -17.27
C ARG A 135 15.29 -7.68 -16.60
N ARG A 136 15.89 -8.59 -17.36
CA ARG A 136 16.28 -9.91 -16.85
C ARG A 136 17.17 -9.76 -15.61
N GLY A 137 16.69 -10.23 -14.46
CA GLY A 137 17.42 -10.18 -13.19
C GLY A 137 17.37 -8.83 -12.46
N HIS A 138 16.57 -7.87 -12.96
CA HIS A 138 16.42 -6.57 -12.33
C HIS A 138 15.68 -6.67 -11.00
N VAL A 139 16.22 -5.99 -9.99
CA VAL A 139 15.68 -5.87 -8.63
C VAL A 139 15.54 -4.37 -8.34
N PRO A 140 14.38 -3.90 -7.85
CA PRO A 140 14.18 -2.50 -7.54
C PRO A 140 15.15 -1.95 -6.52
N GLY A 141 15.53 -0.68 -6.70
CA GLY A 141 16.23 0.09 -5.69
C GLY A 141 15.32 0.52 -4.54
N ALA A 142 15.89 1.20 -3.55
CA ALA A 142 15.13 1.81 -2.45
C ALA A 142 14.53 3.15 -2.90
N HIS A 143 13.20 3.25 -2.97
CA HIS A 143 12.49 4.47 -3.36
C HIS A 143 11.78 5.11 -2.18
N PRO A 144 11.93 6.42 -1.94
CA PRO A 144 11.17 7.12 -0.92
C PRO A 144 9.66 7.08 -1.25
N VAL A 145 8.85 6.76 -0.26
CA VAL A 145 7.39 6.87 -0.40
C VAL A 145 6.99 8.34 -0.27
N PRO A 146 6.40 8.97 -1.31
CA PRO A 146 6.03 10.38 -1.26
C PRO A 146 4.96 10.62 -0.20
N LYS A 147 4.95 11.83 0.38
CA LYS A 147 4.10 12.15 1.53
C LYS A 147 2.82 12.83 1.11
N LEU A 148 1.70 12.32 1.62
CA LEU A 148 0.35 12.82 1.36
C LEU A 148 0.29 14.34 1.57
N GLU A 149 0.86 14.84 2.66
CA GLU A 149 0.83 16.27 2.96
C GLU A 149 1.55 17.10 1.89
N ASP A 150 2.68 16.61 1.37
CA ASP A 150 3.42 17.27 0.27
C ASP A 150 2.66 17.17 -1.05
N LEU A 151 2.08 15.99 -1.34
CA LEU A 151 1.30 15.76 -2.55
C LEU A 151 0.05 16.63 -2.59
N LEU A 152 -0.68 16.75 -1.47
CA LEU A 152 -1.86 17.59 -1.37
C LEU A 152 -1.52 19.08 -1.54
N ALA A 153 -0.41 19.53 -0.95
CA ALA A 153 0.06 20.90 -1.07
C ALA A 153 0.51 21.25 -2.50
N ALA A 154 1.31 20.36 -3.13
CA ALA A 154 1.91 20.60 -4.43
C ALA A 154 0.93 20.39 -5.59
N LEU A 155 0.18 19.29 -5.57
CA LEU A 155 -0.67 18.87 -6.70
C LEU A 155 -2.07 19.49 -6.63
N ARG A 156 -2.51 19.83 -5.40
CA ARG A 156 -3.85 20.35 -5.10
C ARG A 156 -4.96 19.51 -5.76
N PRO A 157 -5.04 18.21 -5.48
CA PRO A 157 -6.04 17.35 -6.10
C PRO A 157 -7.44 17.64 -5.55
N ASP A 158 -8.44 17.44 -6.41
CA ASP A 158 -9.86 17.51 -6.07
C ASP A 158 -10.37 16.19 -5.48
N ILE A 159 -9.80 15.08 -5.96
CA ILE A 159 -10.15 13.71 -5.61
C ILE A 159 -8.88 12.95 -5.21
N LEU A 160 -8.96 12.21 -4.10
CA LEU A 160 -7.96 11.25 -3.67
C LEU A 160 -8.55 9.84 -3.79
N ILE A 161 -7.83 8.94 -4.44
CA ILE A 161 -8.13 7.52 -4.49
C ILE A 161 -7.00 6.79 -3.78
N MET A 162 -7.34 6.10 -2.69
CA MET A 162 -6.41 5.27 -1.94
C MET A 162 -6.75 3.81 -2.19
N GLN A 163 -5.87 3.08 -2.87
CA GLN A 163 -5.91 1.64 -2.92
C GLN A 163 -4.92 1.09 -1.90
N THR A 164 -5.45 0.51 -0.83
CA THR A 164 -4.65 -0.23 0.14
C THR A 164 -5.55 -1.20 0.89
N GLY A 165 -5.08 -2.42 1.10
CA GLY A 165 -5.87 -3.35 1.89
C GLY A 165 -5.24 -4.71 2.17
N THR A 166 -4.43 -5.26 1.27
CA THR A 166 -3.76 -6.55 1.54
C THR A 166 -2.76 -6.45 2.68
N ASN A 167 -2.04 -5.33 2.77
CA ASN A 167 -1.08 -5.08 3.85
C ASN A 167 -1.77 -4.84 5.21
N LEU A 168 -3.06 -4.49 5.24
CA LEU A 168 -3.83 -4.41 6.49
C LEU A 168 -4.15 -5.81 7.05
N PHE A 169 -4.12 -6.85 6.20
CA PHE A 169 -4.28 -8.23 6.66
C PHE A 169 -3.07 -8.73 7.46
N ASP A 170 -1.91 -8.07 7.37
CA ASP A 170 -0.74 -8.41 8.19
C ASP A 170 -0.95 -8.14 9.68
N LEU A 171 -1.98 -7.36 10.03
CA LEU A 171 -2.43 -7.18 11.41
C LEU A 171 -3.07 -8.46 12.00
N PHE A 172 -3.32 -9.47 11.17
CA PHE A 172 -3.91 -10.76 11.52
C PHE A 172 -2.90 -11.89 11.22
N PRO A 173 -1.86 -12.03 12.05
CA PRO A 173 -0.73 -12.91 11.78
C PRO A 173 -1.08 -14.40 11.67
N ASP A 174 -2.13 -14.87 12.35
CA ASP A 174 -2.62 -16.25 12.22
C ASP A 174 -3.47 -16.48 10.96
N ARG A 175 -3.82 -15.39 10.27
CA ARG A 175 -4.60 -15.34 9.03
C ARG A 175 -5.98 -15.96 9.15
N ARG A 176 -6.48 -16.17 10.37
CA ARG A 176 -7.73 -16.89 10.63
C ARG A 176 -8.65 -16.16 11.58
N THR A 177 -8.13 -15.65 12.70
CA THR A 177 -8.95 -15.26 13.84
C THR A 177 -9.12 -13.76 13.93
N VAL A 178 -10.31 -13.32 14.33
CA VAL A 178 -10.60 -11.93 14.69
C VAL A 178 -10.76 -11.81 16.20
N ILE A 179 -10.03 -10.88 16.80
CA ILE A 179 -10.20 -10.48 18.21
C ILE A 179 -10.64 -9.01 18.18
N PRO A 180 -11.94 -8.70 18.17
CA PRO A 180 -12.44 -7.34 17.88
C PRO A 180 -11.84 -6.25 18.77
N ASN A 181 -11.75 -6.51 20.08
CA ASN A 181 -11.20 -5.56 21.06
C ASN A 181 -9.72 -5.23 20.86
N ARG A 182 -8.98 -6.07 20.12
CA ARG A 182 -7.59 -5.84 19.76
C ARG A 182 -7.47 -5.32 18.33
N HIS A 183 -8.01 -6.06 17.37
CA HIS A 183 -7.83 -5.79 15.95
C HIS A 183 -8.56 -4.52 15.50
N GLY A 184 -9.68 -4.16 16.14
CA GLY A 184 -10.41 -2.91 15.84
C GLY A 184 -9.56 -1.68 16.13
N PRO A 185 -9.11 -1.45 17.38
CA PRO A 185 -8.23 -0.33 17.72
C PRO A 185 -6.92 -0.32 16.91
N THR A 186 -6.30 -1.49 16.66
CA THR A 186 -5.10 -1.56 15.82
C THR A 186 -5.39 -1.13 14.39
N LEU A 187 -6.46 -1.62 13.75
CA LEU A 187 -6.79 -1.18 12.39
C LEU A 187 -7.06 0.34 12.35
N ARG A 188 -7.81 0.83 13.34
CA ARG A 188 -8.12 2.26 13.49
C ARG A 188 -6.88 3.12 13.56
N SER A 189 -5.80 2.66 14.21
CA SER A 189 -4.54 3.41 14.31
C SER A 189 -3.80 3.56 12.97
N TYR A 190 -4.13 2.75 11.95
CA TYR A 190 -3.61 2.94 10.59
C TYR A 190 -4.54 3.83 9.74
N LEU A 191 -5.85 3.66 9.87
CA LEU A 191 -6.83 4.31 9.00
C LEU A 191 -7.07 5.78 9.38
N VAL A 192 -7.36 6.05 10.66
CA VAL A 192 -7.82 7.36 11.11
C VAL A 192 -6.76 8.44 10.95
N PRO A 193 -5.47 8.23 11.29
CA PRO A 193 -4.45 9.26 11.09
C PRO A 193 -4.30 9.68 9.63
N PHE A 194 -4.42 8.75 8.69
CA PHE A 194 -4.34 9.07 7.27
C PHE A 194 -5.48 9.99 6.83
N ILE A 195 -6.72 9.65 7.22
CA ILE A 195 -7.89 10.48 6.89
C ILE A 195 -7.82 11.83 7.59
N ASP A 196 -7.40 11.87 8.85
CA ASP A 196 -7.22 13.10 9.61
C ASP A 196 -6.25 14.06 8.89
N LYS A 197 -5.11 13.54 8.41
CA LYS A 197 -4.14 14.31 7.62
C LYS A 197 -4.71 14.74 6.27
N ALA A 198 -5.43 13.87 5.56
CA ALA A 198 -6.06 14.21 4.28
C ALA A 198 -7.05 15.37 4.42
N VAL A 199 -7.82 15.38 5.51
CA VAL A 199 -8.86 16.39 5.80
C VAL A 199 -8.27 17.70 6.31
N LYS A 200 -7.27 17.63 7.21
CA LYS A 200 -6.69 18.82 7.85
C LYS A 200 -5.63 19.52 7.00
N THR A 201 -4.98 18.82 6.07
CA THR A 201 -3.99 19.43 5.19
C THR A 201 -4.69 20.40 4.23
N PRO A 202 -4.31 21.69 4.19
CA PRO A 202 -4.94 22.67 3.30
C PRO A 202 -4.87 22.23 1.83
N SER A 203 -6.03 21.90 1.25
CA SER A 203 -6.14 21.42 -0.13
C SER A 203 -7.57 21.64 -0.66
N PRO A 204 -7.80 21.63 -1.98
CA PRO A 204 -9.14 21.70 -2.54
C PRO A 204 -9.88 20.35 -2.51
N LEU A 205 -9.36 19.36 -1.78
CA LEU A 205 -9.87 18.00 -1.76
C LEU A 205 -11.33 17.96 -1.29
N ARG A 206 -12.21 17.38 -2.11
CA ARG A 206 -13.66 17.25 -1.82
C ARG A 206 -14.11 15.81 -1.62
N LYS A 207 -13.32 14.85 -2.12
CA LYS A 207 -13.70 13.44 -2.14
C LYS A 207 -12.50 12.51 -1.93
N ILE A 208 -12.71 11.49 -1.10
CA ILE A 208 -11.76 10.37 -0.92
C ILE A 208 -12.51 9.09 -1.28
N TYR A 209 -11.95 8.31 -2.19
CA TYR A 209 -12.37 6.94 -2.45
C TYR A 209 -11.35 5.99 -1.83
N TRP A 210 -11.83 5.10 -0.97
CA TRP A 210 -11.02 4.06 -0.37
C TRP A 210 -11.32 2.72 -1.05
N VAL A 211 -10.40 2.24 -1.88
CA VAL A 211 -10.53 0.98 -2.58
C VAL A 211 -10.02 -0.13 -1.66
N ALA A 212 -10.95 -0.86 -1.03
CA ALA A 212 -10.60 -2.02 -0.21
C ALA A 212 -9.99 -3.14 -1.06
N SER A 213 -9.29 -4.07 -0.43
CA SER A 213 -8.70 -5.23 -1.13
C SER A 213 -9.79 -6.13 -1.73
N PRO A 214 -9.57 -6.73 -2.92
CA PRO A 214 -10.44 -7.80 -3.41
C PRO A 214 -10.26 -9.07 -2.54
N ILE A 215 -10.96 -10.16 -2.85
CA ILE A 215 -10.86 -11.40 -2.06
C ILE A 215 -9.40 -11.88 -1.97
N SER A 216 -8.88 -12.04 -0.75
CA SER A 216 -7.57 -12.66 -0.50
C SER A 216 -7.77 -14.13 -0.12
N GLY A 217 -7.06 -15.03 -0.79
CA GLY A 217 -7.00 -16.44 -0.40
C GLY A 217 -6.00 -16.71 0.74
N ARG A 218 -5.23 -15.69 1.16
CA ARG A 218 -4.23 -15.80 2.23
C ARG A 218 -4.85 -15.77 3.63
N VAL A 219 -5.97 -15.07 3.79
CA VAL A 219 -6.65 -14.86 5.07
C VAL A 219 -8.11 -15.32 5.05
N SER A 220 -8.66 -15.66 6.22
CA SER A 220 -10.06 -16.10 6.34
C SER A 220 -11.05 -15.04 5.86
N LYS A 221 -12.25 -15.49 5.45
CA LYS A 221 -13.36 -14.58 5.12
C LYS A 221 -13.73 -13.68 6.30
N GLU A 222 -13.66 -14.21 7.52
CA GLU A 222 -13.96 -13.47 8.75
C GLU A 222 -13.06 -12.24 8.93
N ILE A 223 -11.75 -12.37 8.66
CA ILE A 223 -10.82 -11.24 8.69
C ILE A 223 -11.17 -10.21 7.62
N GLN A 224 -11.46 -10.66 6.40
CA GLN A 224 -11.81 -9.76 5.29
C GLN A 224 -13.10 -8.98 5.58
N ASP A 225 -14.11 -9.67 6.11
CA ASP A 225 -15.37 -9.06 6.54
C ASP A 225 -15.13 -8.03 7.65
N PHE A 226 -14.33 -8.39 8.66
CA PHE A 226 -14.00 -7.52 9.78
C PHE A 226 -13.25 -6.27 9.34
N VAL A 227 -12.19 -6.41 8.52
CA VAL A 227 -11.40 -5.28 8.03
C VAL A 227 -12.28 -4.31 7.24
N LEU A 228 -13.14 -4.80 6.35
CA LEU A 228 -14.04 -3.94 5.60
C LEU A 228 -15.07 -3.24 6.49
N ALA A 229 -15.72 -3.99 7.39
CA ALA A 229 -16.71 -3.45 8.30
C ALA A 229 -16.12 -2.36 9.20
N GLN A 230 -14.94 -2.62 9.76
CA GLN A 230 -14.23 -1.68 10.63
C GLN A 230 -13.73 -0.46 9.84
N THR A 231 -13.27 -0.63 8.59
CA THR A 231 -12.91 0.49 7.71
C THR A 231 -14.12 1.41 7.46
N ARG A 232 -15.29 0.82 7.15
CA ARG A 232 -16.54 1.59 7.00
C ARG A 232 -16.93 2.30 8.28
N ALA A 233 -16.80 1.65 9.43
CA ALA A 233 -17.14 2.25 10.72
C ALA A 233 -16.21 3.42 11.08
N ASP A 234 -14.91 3.28 10.85
CA ASP A 234 -13.91 4.26 11.29
C ASP A 234 -13.82 5.47 10.36
N ILE A 235 -13.92 5.27 9.04
CA ILE A 235 -13.64 6.32 8.05
C ILE A 235 -14.75 6.53 7.02
N GLY A 236 -15.80 5.70 7.02
CA GLY A 236 -16.90 5.77 6.03
C GLY A 236 -17.77 7.03 6.10
N GLY A 237 -17.69 7.82 7.19
CA GLY A 237 -18.32 9.13 7.26
C GLY A 237 -17.61 10.21 6.43
N ILE A 238 -16.39 9.95 5.97
CA ILE A 238 -15.52 10.91 5.26
C ILE A 238 -15.09 10.39 3.90
N ALA A 239 -14.74 9.10 3.82
CA ALA A 239 -14.31 8.43 2.60
C ALA A 239 -15.37 7.44 2.10
N ASP A 240 -15.55 7.38 0.79
CA ASP A 240 -16.43 6.39 0.15
C ASP A 240 -15.67 5.07 -0.01
N ILE A 241 -16.14 4.04 0.70
CA ILE A 241 -15.47 2.74 0.75
C ILE A 241 -15.99 1.83 -0.36
N ILE A 242 -15.12 1.49 -1.30
CA ILE A 242 -15.40 0.59 -2.41
C ILE A 242 -15.03 -0.84 -1.98
N ASP A 243 -16.02 -1.74 -1.94
CA ASP A 243 -15.82 -3.16 -1.65
C ASP A 243 -15.39 -3.91 -2.92
N SER A 244 -14.09 -4.11 -3.07
CA SER A 244 -13.53 -4.77 -4.25
C SER A 244 -13.83 -6.27 -4.35
N ARG A 245 -14.33 -6.90 -3.28
CA ARG A 245 -14.60 -8.35 -3.25
C ARG A 245 -15.73 -8.75 -4.19
N GLU A 246 -16.60 -7.81 -4.54
CA GLU A 246 -17.72 -8.00 -5.46
C GLU A 246 -17.38 -7.60 -6.90
N LEU A 247 -16.23 -6.98 -7.12
CA LEU A 247 -15.88 -6.39 -8.41
C LEU A 247 -15.16 -7.38 -9.33
N VAL A 248 -14.42 -8.33 -8.78
CA VAL A 248 -13.69 -9.32 -9.58
C VAL A 248 -14.02 -10.74 -9.10
N PRO A 249 -14.40 -11.66 -10.00
CA PRO A 249 -14.69 -13.04 -9.61
C PRO A 249 -13.45 -13.75 -9.01
N TYR A 250 -13.65 -14.46 -7.91
CA TYR A 250 -12.62 -15.30 -7.28
C TYR A 250 -12.88 -16.79 -7.57
N PRO A 251 -11.85 -17.62 -7.82
CA PRO A 251 -10.41 -17.30 -7.83
C PRO A 251 -9.97 -16.58 -9.11
N TYR A 252 -8.92 -15.75 -8.99
CA TYR A 252 -8.39 -14.99 -10.12
C TYR A 252 -7.58 -15.85 -11.08
N HIS A 253 -7.67 -15.52 -12.37
CA HIS A 253 -6.72 -15.96 -13.36
C HIS A 253 -5.35 -15.34 -13.07
N HIS A 254 -4.28 -16.12 -13.28
CA HIS A 254 -2.91 -15.71 -12.99
C HIS A 254 -2.69 -15.23 -11.54
N MET A 255 -3.44 -15.80 -10.59
CA MET A 255 -3.16 -15.60 -9.17
C MET A 255 -1.80 -16.21 -8.81
N GLU A 256 -0.99 -15.41 -8.14
CA GLU A 256 0.32 -15.79 -7.64
C GLU A 256 0.21 -16.84 -6.51
N PRO A 257 1.30 -17.58 -6.22
CA PRO A 257 1.30 -18.61 -5.19
C PRO A 257 0.91 -18.13 -3.79
N ASP A 258 1.08 -16.84 -3.50
CA ASP A 258 0.74 -16.22 -2.20
C ASP A 258 -0.78 -16.07 -1.97
N LYS A 259 -1.59 -16.30 -3.00
CA LYS A 259 -3.06 -16.21 -2.99
C LYS A 259 -3.59 -14.79 -2.75
N GLU A 260 -2.78 -13.76 -3.03
CA GLU A 260 -3.19 -12.35 -2.92
C GLU A 260 -2.95 -11.59 -4.21
N HIS A 261 -1.75 -11.73 -4.78
CA HIS A 261 -1.41 -11.02 -6.00
C HIS A 261 -1.93 -11.79 -7.22
N PHE A 262 -2.32 -11.05 -8.25
CA PHE A 262 -2.75 -11.58 -9.54
C PHE A 262 -2.46 -10.52 -10.60
N ILE A 263 -2.49 -10.87 -11.87
CA ILE A 263 -2.20 -9.95 -12.98
C ILE A 263 -3.11 -10.23 -14.17
N GLY A 264 -3.13 -9.31 -15.15
CA GLY A 264 -3.83 -9.50 -16.41
C GLY A 264 -5.32 -9.11 -16.36
N ALA A 265 -6.15 -9.78 -17.16
CA ALA A 265 -7.51 -9.33 -17.46
C ALA A 265 -8.41 -9.15 -16.22
N ASP A 266 -8.26 -9.99 -15.20
CA ASP A 266 -9.04 -9.87 -13.95
C ASP A 266 -8.62 -8.61 -13.16
N MET A 267 -7.34 -8.23 -13.23
CA MET A 267 -6.82 -7.01 -12.62
C MET A 267 -7.34 -5.77 -13.37
N ASP A 268 -7.37 -5.83 -14.70
CA ASP A 268 -7.93 -4.76 -15.54
C ASP A 268 -9.43 -4.59 -15.29
N LEU A 269 -10.18 -5.70 -15.20
CA LEU A 269 -11.60 -5.70 -14.89
C LEU A 269 -11.90 -5.07 -13.53
N TRP A 270 -11.07 -5.37 -12.52
CA TRP A 270 -11.20 -4.76 -11.20
C TRP A 270 -11.00 -3.24 -11.28
N ALA A 271 -9.94 -2.77 -11.94
CA ALA A 271 -9.68 -1.34 -12.13
C ALA A 271 -10.81 -0.63 -12.90
N ASP A 272 -11.31 -1.24 -13.98
CA ASP A 272 -12.42 -0.71 -14.77
C ASP A 272 -13.70 -0.58 -13.94
N LYS A 273 -14.05 -1.58 -13.13
CA LYS A 273 -15.23 -1.51 -12.26
C LYS A 273 -15.09 -0.50 -11.13
N VAL A 274 -13.90 -0.33 -10.55
CA VAL A 274 -13.64 0.74 -9.57
C VAL A 274 -13.84 2.10 -10.24
N PHE A 275 -13.29 2.30 -11.43
CA PHE A 275 -13.48 3.53 -12.19
C PHE A 275 -14.97 3.79 -12.47
N ASP A 276 -15.72 2.79 -12.92
CA ASP A 276 -17.14 2.93 -13.24
C ASP A 276 -17.98 3.32 -12.00
N LEU A 277 -17.63 2.81 -10.81
CA LEU A 277 -18.27 3.22 -9.56
C LEU A 277 -17.98 4.68 -9.22
N VAL A 278 -16.71 5.10 -9.34
CA VAL A 278 -16.30 6.49 -9.12
C VAL A 278 -16.99 7.42 -10.11
N GLU A 279 -16.98 7.08 -11.40
CA GLU A 279 -17.62 7.88 -12.44
C GLU A 279 -19.12 8.02 -12.21
N ARG A 280 -19.80 6.92 -11.89
CA ARG A 280 -21.24 6.92 -11.60
C ARG A 280 -21.57 7.84 -10.43
N ASP A 281 -20.80 7.76 -9.36
CA ASP A 281 -20.97 8.67 -8.22
C ASP A 281 -20.74 10.14 -8.64
N LEU A 282 -19.64 10.43 -9.36
CA LEU A 282 -19.31 11.79 -9.82
C LEU A 282 -20.34 12.36 -10.82
N ALA A 283 -21.20 11.51 -11.38
CA ALA A 283 -22.30 11.91 -12.26
C ALA A 283 -23.59 12.23 -11.48
N GLN A 284 -23.74 11.80 -10.22
CA GLN A 284 -24.97 12.01 -9.44
C GLN A 284 -25.17 13.46 -8.99
N GLN A 285 -24.10 14.23 -8.83
CA GLN A 285 -24.17 15.64 -8.46
C GLN A 285 -23.02 16.45 -9.05
N PRO A 286 -23.22 17.75 -9.33
CA PRO A 286 -22.15 18.61 -9.80
C PRO A 286 -20.98 18.63 -8.80
N PHE A 287 -19.77 18.31 -9.26
CA PHE A 287 -18.62 18.27 -8.35
C PHE A 287 -18.34 19.61 -7.64
N ALA A 288 -18.62 20.72 -8.34
CA ALA A 288 -18.48 22.08 -7.81
C ALA A 288 -19.40 22.37 -6.60
N SER A 289 -20.50 21.63 -6.42
CA SER A 289 -21.40 21.81 -5.28
C SER A 289 -20.98 21.02 -4.04
N LEU A 290 -19.99 20.11 -4.15
CA LEU A 290 -19.47 19.39 -3.00
C LEU A 290 -18.70 20.35 -2.09
N LYS A 291 -18.87 20.24 -0.77
CA LYS A 291 -18.02 20.99 0.19
C LYS A 291 -16.60 20.43 0.23
N LEU A 292 -15.64 21.27 0.60
CA LEU A 292 -14.28 20.81 0.91
C LEU A 292 -14.33 19.81 2.07
N LEU A 293 -13.43 18.82 2.06
CA LEU A 293 -13.36 17.86 3.17
C LEU A 293 -12.97 18.53 4.49
N SER A 294 -12.16 19.58 4.45
CA SER A 294 -11.82 20.38 5.65
C SER A 294 -13.04 21.00 6.33
N GLU A 295 -14.12 21.28 5.59
CA GLU A 295 -15.39 21.76 6.15
C GLU A 295 -16.24 20.63 6.77
N LYS A 296 -15.94 19.37 6.44
CA LYS A 296 -16.54 18.18 7.08
C LYS A 296 -15.79 17.78 8.36
N ALA A 297 -14.59 18.32 8.60
CA ALA A 297 -13.76 18.05 9.77
C ALA A 297 -14.48 18.18 11.14
N PRO A 298 -15.38 19.15 11.40
CA PRO A 298 -16.06 19.23 12.70
C PRO A 298 -16.95 18.01 13.01
N ALA A 299 -17.34 17.18 12.02
CA ALA A 299 -18.08 15.95 12.26
C ALA A 299 -17.20 14.77 12.75
N ILE A 300 -15.89 14.81 12.50
CA ILE A 300 -14.95 13.78 12.95
C ILE A 300 -14.69 13.94 14.47
N ALA A 301 -14.63 15.18 14.95
CA ALA A 301 -14.38 15.48 16.37
C ALA A 301 -15.52 15.06 17.31
N VAL A 302 -16.75 14.89 16.81
CA VAL A 302 -17.94 14.57 17.63
C VAL A 302 -18.19 13.06 17.75
N THR A 303 -17.63 12.24 16.86
CA THR A 303 -17.70 10.76 16.92
C THR A 303 -16.39 10.10 17.35
N LEU A 304 -15.34 10.89 17.56
CA LEU A 304 -14.17 10.47 18.33
C LEU A 304 -14.56 10.51 19.81
N PRO A 305 -14.66 9.39 20.53
CA PRO A 305 -14.53 9.48 21.98
C PRO A 305 -13.19 10.18 22.24
N GLU A 306 -13.23 11.27 23.01
CA GLU A 306 -12.00 11.80 23.62
C GLU A 306 -11.26 10.59 24.20
N PRO A 307 -9.95 10.43 23.94
CA PRO A 307 -9.19 9.45 24.66
C PRO A 307 -9.39 9.77 26.14
N THR A 308 -10.08 8.88 26.85
CA THR A 308 -10.10 8.88 28.32
C THR A 308 -8.66 9.13 28.77
N PRO A 309 -8.42 10.07 29.70
CA PRO A 309 -7.08 10.37 30.15
C PRO A 309 -6.43 9.10 30.66
N VAL A 310 -5.63 8.45 29.81
CA VAL A 310 -4.66 7.47 30.27
C VAL A 310 -3.70 8.32 31.08
N GLU A 311 -3.74 8.08 32.38
CA GLU A 311 -2.93 8.65 33.42
C GLU A 311 -1.56 9.06 32.86
N ARG A 312 -1.32 10.38 32.81
CA ARG A 312 -0.04 10.95 32.42
C ARG A 312 1.00 10.55 33.47
N THR A 313 1.63 9.40 33.30
CA THR A 313 2.91 9.14 33.96
C THR A 313 4.05 9.50 33.02
N ALA A 314 4.61 10.67 33.35
CA ALA A 314 5.96 11.17 33.06
C ALA A 314 6.28 11.76 31.66
N PRO A 315 7.18 12.76 31.59
CA PRO A 315 7.44 13.61 30.42
C PRO A 315 8.11 12.83 29.27
N PRO A 316 8.09 13.36 28.04
CA PRO A 316 8.72 12.71 26.90
C PRO A 316 10.23 12.62 27.17
N ALA A 317 10.70 11.41 27.45
CA ALA A 317 12.12 11.15 27.52
C ALA A 317 12.74 11.59 26.19
N GLU A 318 13.80 12.37 26.31
CA GLU A 318 14.83 12.62 25.31
C GLU A 318 15.02 11.40 24.41
N LYS A 319 15.38 11.64 23.13
CA LYS A 319 15.81 10.64 22.11
C LYS A 319 16.04 9.28 22.75
N PRO A 320 15.32 8.20 22.40
CA PRO A 320 15.53 6.92 23.06
C PRO A 320 17.02 6.63 23.01
N LYS A 321 17.70 6.74 24.17
CA LYS A 321 18.98 6.08 24.36
C LYS A 321 18.69 4.65 23.95
N GLU A 322 19.45 4.13 22.99
CA GLU A 322 19.43 2.72 22.58
C GLU A 322 19.25 1.87 23.84
N GLN A 323 18.00 1.45 24.12
CA GLN A 323 17.66 0.82 25.39
C GLN A 323 18.05 -0.64 25.22
N LEU A 324 19.30 -0.90 25.56
CA LEU A 324 19.87 -2.23 25.58
C LEU A 324 19.08 -3.11 26.56
N LEU A 325 18.31 -4.06 26.03
CA LEU A 325 17.65 -5.07 26.84
C LEU A 325 18.61 -6.24 27.05
N GLN A 326 18.89 -6.59 28.32
CA GLN A 326 19.65 -7.78 28.67
C GLN A 326 18.79 -8.73 29.48
N VAL A 327 18.63 -9.96 29.00
CA VAL A 327 17.82 -10.99 29.66
C VAL A 327 18.56 -12.31 29.78
N LYS A 328 18.24 -13.07 30.82
CA LYS A 328 18.53 -14.49 30.92
C LYS A 328 17.26 -15.25 30.60
N ALA A 329 17.25 -15.99 29.50
CA ALA A 329 16.03 -16.62 29.00
C ALA A 329 16.29 -18.04 28.48
N LYS A 330 15.33 -18.94 28.68
CA LYS A 330 15.39 -20.35 28.26
C LYS A 330 14.71 -20.48 26.90
N LEU A 331 15.40 -21.02 25.91
CA LEU A 331 14.82 -21.25 24.59
C LEU A 331 13.74 -22.33 24.68
N VAL A 332 12.50 -22.00 24.30
CA VAL A 332 11.35 -22.93 24.35
C VAL A 332 10.86 -23.34 22.97
N MET A 333 11.10 -22.53 21.93
CA MET A 333 10.63 -22.82 20.58
C MET A 333 11.55 -22.26 19.49
N LYS A 334 11.62 -22.96 18.35
CA LYS A 334 12.36 -22.55 17.18
C LYS A 334 11.47 -22.62 15.94
N THR A 335 11.47 -21.54 15.16
CA THR A 335 10.97 -21.55 13.78
C THR A 335 12.02 -22.15 12.85
N GLU A 336 11.60 -23.08 11.98
CA GLU A 336 12.51 -23.68 11.00
C GLU A 336 12.68 -22.78 9.76
N PRO A 337 13.92 -22.61 9.26
CA PRO A 337 14.16 -21.89 8.01
C PRO A 337 13.47 -22.54 6.82
N ILE A 338 12.93 -21.71 5.92
CA ILE A 338 12.30 -22.20 4.69
C ILE A 338 13.33 -22.34 3.56
N PRO A 339 13.07 -23.20 2.56
CA PRO A 339 13.87 -23.31 1.34
C PRO A 339 14.08 -21.97 0.62
N VAL A 340 15.25 -21.81 -0.04
CA VAL A 340 15.64 -20.55 -0.70
C VAL A 340 14.61 -20.10 -1.74
N ASN A 341 14.07 -21.03 -2.52
CA ASN A 341 13.05 -20.76 -3.53
C ASN A 341 11.75 -20.17 -2.96
N GLU A 342 11.48 -20.27 -1.66
CA GLU A 342 10.27 -19.72 -1.02
C GLU A 342 10.45 -18.28 -0.51
N PHE A 343 11.70 -17.82 -0.37
CA PHE A 343 11.99 -16.43 0.03
C PHE A 343 12.73 -15.64 -1.04
N LEU A 344 12.95 -16.18 -2.23
CA LEU A 344 13.32 -15.33 -3.37
C LEU A 344 12.21 -14.27 -3.60
N PRO A 345 12.59 -13.05 -4.02
CA PRO A 345 13.93 -12.60 -4.43
C PRO A 345 14.83 -12.10 -3.27
N TYR A 346 14.39 -12.19 -2.02
CA TYR A 346 15.15 -11.72 -0.86
C TYR A 346 16.43 -12.55 -0.67
N GLN A 347 17.53 -11.89 -0.26
CA GLN A 347 18.81 -12.56 -0.02
C GLN A 347 19.02 -12.89 1.46
N GLU A 348 18.37 -12.13 2.33
CA GLU A 348 18.37 -12.26 3.77
C GLU A 348 17.02 -12.84 4.22
N PHE A 349 17.04 -13.65 5.28
CA PHE A 349 15.83 -14.21 5.85
C PHE A 349 15.99 -14.47 7.34
N LEU A 350 15.00 -14.03 8.13
CA LEU A 350 14.97 -14.18 9.59
C LEU A 350 14.03 -15.31 10.02
N VAL A 351 14.35 -15.96 11.14
CA VAL A 351 13.47 -16.93 11.82
C VAL A 351 13.28 -16.54 13.29
N GLY A 352 12.05 -16.68 13.79
CA GLY A 352 11.68 -16.33 15.16
C GLY A 352 11.90 -17.47 16.16
N TYR A 353 12.66 -17.20 17.22
CA TYR A 353 12.88 -18.11 18.35
C TYR A 353 12.27 -17.51 19.62
N VAL A 354 11.50 -18.31 20.35
CA VAL A 354 10.83 -17.84 21.58
C VAL A 354 11.60 -18.33 22.79
N TYR A 355 11.90 -17.40 23.68
CA TYR A 355 12.55 -17.68 24.95
C TYR A 355 11.62 -17.33 26.11
N GLU A 356 11.53 -18.21 27.09
CA GLU A 356 10.92 -17.93 28.39
C GLU A 356 11.90 -17.15 29.27
N ILE A 357 11.52 -15.96 29.72
CA ILE A 357 12.38 -15.10 30.51
C ILE A 357 12.47 -15.62 31.93
N THR A 358 13.69 -15.96 32.35
CA THR A 358 13.96 -16.36 33.73
C THR A 358 14.36 -15.16 34.60
N ARG A 359 14.96 -14.14 33.99
CA ARG A 359 15.43 -12.92 34.67
C ARG A 359 15.72 -11.81 33.68
N VAL A 360 15.22 -10.61 33.93
CA VAL A 360 15.70 -9.38 33.29
C VAL A 360 16.95 -8.91 34.03
N ILE A 361 18.06 -8.73 33.30
CA ILE A 361 19.37 -8.32 33.84
C ILE A 361 19.53 -6.79 33.76
N ALA A 362 19.15 -6.20 32.62
CA ALA A 362 19.17 -4.76 32.38
C ALA A 362 18.10 -4.38 31.35
N GLY A 363 17.58 -3.15 31.42
CA GLY A 363 16.42 -2.71 30.63
C GLY A 363 15.08 -3.02 31.33
N GLN A 364 13.98 -2.68 30.67
CA GLN A 364 12.62 -2.94 31.15
C GLN A 364 11.92 -3.89 30.18
N TYR A 365 11.28 -4.94 30.71
CA TYR A 365 10.50 -5.89 29.92
C TYR A 365 9.49 -6.60 30.84
N SER A 366 8.22 -6.62 30.46
CA SER A 366 7.10 -7.09 31.30
C SER A 366 6.64 -8.51 31.00
N GLU A 367 6.87 -9.01 29.78
CA GLU A 367 6.36 -10.30 29.36
C GLU A 367 7.21 -11.46 29.89
N ASN A 368 6.57 -12.62 30.12
CA ASN A 368 7.26 -13.84 30.57
C ASN A 368 7.99 -14.56 29.42
N GLN A 369 7.74 -14.15 28.18
CA GLN A 369 8.34 -14.72 26.99
C GLN A 369 8.82 -13.59 26.08
N ILE A 370 9.84 -13.86 25.27
CA ILE A 370 10.39 -12.90 24.31
C ILE A 370 10.66 -13.58 22.97
N LEU A 371 10.25 -12.92 21.89
CA LEU A 371 10.52 -13.32 20.53
C LEU A 371 11.83 -12.69 20.07
N VAL A 372 12.78 -13.52 19.66
CA VAL A 372 14.07 -13.08 19.13
C VAL A 372 14.25 -13.60 17.72
N MET A 373 14.43 -12.69 16.77
CA MET A 373 14.68 -12.97 15.37
C MET A 373 16.15 -13.26 15.14
N HIS A 374 16.43 -14.34 14.41
CA HIS A 374 17.79 -14.73 14.05
C HIS A 374 17.94 -14.87 12.54
N PRO A 375 19.06 -14.43 11.95
CA PRO A 375 19.31 -14.60 10.53
C PRO A 375 19.54 -16.06 10.19
N ALA A 376 18.60 -16.64 9.46
CA ALA A 376 18.71 -17.97 8.90
C ALA A 376 19.46 -17.95 7.55
N TYR A 377 19.35 -16.86 6.79
CA TYR A 377 20.08 -16.63 5.54
C TYR A 377 20.64 -15.22 5.47
N ILE A 378 21.86 -15.08 4.91
CA ILE A 378 22.52 -13.80 4.62
C ILE A 378 23.20 -13.96 3.25
N GLY A 379 22.89 -13.12 2.27
CA GLY A 379 23.41 -13.29 0.91
C GLY A 379 23.11 -14.68 0.34
N LEU A 380 21.90 -15.22 0.58
CA LEU A 380 21.44 -16.57 0.24
C LEU A 380 22.23 -17.73 0.89
N LYS A 381 23.20 -17.44 1.76
CA LYS A 381 23.96 -18.46 2.48
C LYS A 381 23.27 -18.79 3.80
N LYS A 382 22.99 -20.08 4.01
CA LYS A 382 22.40 -20.59 5.25
C LYS A 382 23.35 -20.34 6.44
N GLN A 383 22.81 -19.76 7.50
CA GLN A 383 23.54 -19.44 8.72
C GLN A 383 23.42 -20.57 9.75
N LYS A 384 24.45 -20.73 10.59
CA LYS A 384 24.48 -21.74 11.64
C LYS A 384 23.78 -21.23 12.91
N LEU A 385 22.54 -21.66 13.14
CA LEU A 385 21.76 -21.32 14.35
C LEU A 385 21.98 -22.37 15.46
N ARG A 386 23.01 -22.17 16.29
CA ARG A 386 23.49 -23.16 17.29
C ARG A 386 22.66 -23.27 18.58
N TYR A 387 21.46 -22.68 18.62
CA TYR A 387 20.63 -22.68 19.82
C TYR A 387 19.83 -23.97 19.97
N ARG A 388 19.71 -24.45 21.21
CA ARG A 388 19.04 -25.70 21.58
C ARG A 388 17.87 -25.40 22.51
N ILE A 389 16.71 -25.96 22.19
CA ILE A 389 15.53 -25.89 23.06
C ILE A 389 15.87 -26.48 24.43
N GLY A 390 15.33 -25.87 25.49
CA GLY A 390 15.56 -26.22 26.88
C GLY A 390 16.81 -25.60 27.51
N LYS A 391 17.72 -24.99 26.72
CA LYS A 391 18.91 -24.32 27.25
C LYS A 391 18.66 -22.85 27.55
N THR A 392 19.35 -22.34 28.57
CA THR A 392 19.27 -20.94 28.99
C THR A 392 20.44 -20.13 28.44
N TYR A 393 20.13 -18.95 27.93
CA TYR A 393 21.06 -18.03 27.29
C TYR A 393 21.02 -16.66 27.97
N LYS A 394 22.16 -15.96 27.96
CA LYS A 394 22.20 -14.51 28.23
C LYS A 394 22.13 -13.80 26.88
N LEU A 395 21.11 -12.98 26.69
CA LEU A 395 20.81 -12.29 25.44
C LEU A 395 20.96 -10.79 25.66
N GLN A 396 21.61 -10.13 24.71
CA GLN A 396 21.69 -8.67 24.59
C GLN A 396 20.93 -8.30 23.32
N LEU A 397 19.90 -7.49 23.47
CA LEU A 397 18.83 -7.34 22.50
C LEU A 397 18.55 -5.88 22.19
N HIS A 398 18.26 -5.62 20.92
CA HIS A 398 17.59 -4.42 20.43
C HIS A 398 16.22 -4.79 19.89
N GLU A 399 15.27 -3.86 19.98
CA GLU A 399 14.00 -4.00 19.28
C GLU A 399 14.25 -4.09 17.78
N LEU A 400 13.68 -5.10 17.11
CA LEU A 400 13.93 -5.32 15.69
C LEU A 400 13.57 -4.07 14.87
N GLU A 401 12.48 -3.40 15.24
CA GLU A 401 11.92 -2.20 14.59
C GLU A 401 12.91 -1.02 14.50
N GLY A 402 13.89 -0.97 15.41
CA GLY A 402 14.95 0.03 15.44
C GLY A 402 16.16 -0.31 14.57
N THR A 403 16.20 -1.50 13.96
CA THR A 403 17.38 -2.02 13.25
C THR A 403 17.18 -2.08 11.74
N ILE A 404 18.27 -2.21 11.00
CA ILE A 404 18.26 -2.45 9.55
C ILE A 404 17.61 -3.79 9.16
N TRP A 405 17.48 -4.72 10.11
CA TRP A 405 16.86 -6.02 9.88
C TRP A 405 15.33 -5.98 9.84
N LYS A 406 14.69 -4.86 10.20
CA LYS A 406 13.22 -4.78 10.26
C LYS A 406 12.52 -5.01 8.93
N THR A 407 13.18 -4.69 7.82
CA THR A 407 12.64 -4.83 6.47
C THR A 407 12.91 -6.20 5.86
N VAL A 408 13.70 -7.04 6.54
CA VAL A 408 14.07 -8.37 6.06
C VAL A 408 12.91 -9.33 6.24
N LYS A 409 12.59 -10.08 5.16
CA LYS A 409 11.56 -11.11 5.19
C LYS A 409 11.83 -12.09 6.33
N SER A 410 10.80 -12.38 7.09
CA SER A 410 10.92 -13.20 8.28
C SER A 410 9.81 -14.24 8.37
N LYS A 411 10.04 -15.24 9.23
CA LYS A 411 9.04 -16.23 9.59
C LYS A 411 9.07 -16.45 11.09
N ASP A 412 7.90 -16.55 11.68
CA ASP A 412 7.69 -16.94 13.07
C ASP A 412 6.56 -17.96 13.12
N ASP A 413 6.87 -19.19 13.55
CA ASP A 413 5.93 -20.29 13.74
C ASP A 413 5.35 -20.30 15.16
N SER A 414 5.65 -19.29 16.00
CA SER A 414 5.28 -19.33 17.42
C SER A 414 3.81 -19.14 17.73
N GLY A 415 3.08 -18.44 16.86
CA GLY A 415 1.72 -18.01 17.15
C GLY A 415 1.63 -16.99 18.30
N LEU A 416 2.75 -16.53 18.87
CA LEU A 416 2.82 -15.60 20.00
C LEU A 416 2.92 -14.16 19.52
N ILE A 417 1.81 -13.71 18.97
CA ILE A 417 1.67 -12.45 18.21
C ILE A 417 1.63 -11.19 19.09
N ASN A 418 1.71 -11.35 20.41
CA ASN A 418 1.81 -10.26 21.38
C ASN A 418 3.27 -9.90 21.69
N LEU A 419 4.21 -10.75 21.27
CA LEU A 419 5.61 -10.53 21.58
C LEU A 419 6.23 -9.60 20.55
N GLN A 420 6.61 -8.41 21.00
CA GLN A 420 7.46 -7.51 20.22
C GLN A 420 8.73 -8.27 19.79
N PRO A 421 9.09 -8.28 18.48
CA PRO A 421 10.29 -8.94 18.02
C PRO A 421 11.54 -8.15 18.40
N TYR A 422 12.53 -8.86 18.93
CA TYR A 422 13.89 -8.36 19.19
C TYR A 422 14.89 -9.03 18.27
N ILE A 423 16.08 -8.44 18.14
CA ILE A 423 17.24 -9.06 17.52
C ILE A 423 18.42 -9.01 18.47
N ARG A 424 19.28 -10.03 18.44
CA ARG A 424 20.53 -9.97 19.20
C ARG A 424 21.46 -8.95 18.56
N ILE A 425 22.17 -8.18 19.37
CA ILE A 425 23.20 -7.25 18.86
C ILE A 425 24.25 -7.98 18.00
N GLN A 426 24.67 -9.18 18.41
CA GLN A 426 25.59 -10.01 17.63
C GLN A 426 25.01 -10.46 16.28
N ASP A 427 23.70 -10.57 16.17
CA ASP A 427 23.01 -10.91 14.92
C ASP A 427 22.75 -9.67 14.06
N GLU A 428 22.49 -8.53 14.70
CA GLU A 428 22.32 -7.22 14.05
C GLU A 428 23.56 -6.83 13.23
N VAL A 429 24.75 -6.87 13.85
CA VAL A 429 26.02 -6.49 13.21
C VAL A 429 26.43 -7.41 12.05
N ARG A 430 25.73 -8.53 11.84
CA ARG A 430 26.02 -9.47 10.73
C ARG A 430 25.34 -9.07 9.43
N HIS A 431 24.58 -7.97 9.40
CA HIS A 431 23.96 -7.50 8.16
C HIS A 431 25.04 -7.14 7.12
N PRO A 432 24.85 -7.45 5.83
CA PRO A 432 25.83 -7.14 4.80
C PRO A 432 26.22 -5.65 4.73
N GLU A 433 25.29 -4.74 5.05
CA GLU A 433 25.53 -3.30 5.06
C GLU A 433 26.47 -2.82 6.17
N HIS A 434 26.75 -3.65 7.19
CA HIS A 434 27.77 -3.34 8.20
C HIS A 434 29.19 -3.78 7.79
N ALA A 435 29.34 -4.49 6.66
CA ALA A 435 30.63 -4.97 6.17
C ALA A 435 31.36 -3.98 5.24
N HIS A 436 30.87 -2.74 5.14
CA HIS A 436 31.38 -1.69 4.25
C HIS A 436 31.76 -0.42 4.99
#